data_AF-A7KJZ6-F1
#
_entry.id   AF-A7KJZ6-F1
#
_cell.length_a   1.000
_cell.length_b   1.000
_cell.length_c   1.000
_cell.angle_alpha   90.00
_cell.angle_beta   90.00
_cell.angle_gamma   90.00
#
_symmetry.space_group_name_H-M   'P 1'
#
loop_
_entity.id
_entity.type
_entity.pdbx_description
1 polymer ?
#
loop_
_entity_poly.entity_id
_entity_poly.type
_entity_poly.pdbx_seq_one_letter_code
_entity_poly.pdbx_strand_id
1 'polypeptide(L)' 'GGVGKTTLAEVVFERSRHQFDHGCILKNVREEIEKNGSNHLAKDFIKRLSREENGDLDYAKKRMLSHKKLLFVLDDVD' A
#
# COMPACT_ATOMS: atom_id res chain seq x y z
N GLY A 1 0.65 -7.05 -22.06
CA GLY A 1 0.85 -5.66 -21.59
C GLY A 1 -0.14 -4.73 -22.28
N GLY A 2 -0.50 -3.60 -21.64
CA GLY A 2 -1.03 -2.42 -22.32
C GLY A 2 -2.55 -2.18 -22.42
N VAL A 3 -3.42 -2.87 -21.66
CA VAL A 3 -4.89 -2.64 -21.74
C VAL A 3 -5.39 -1.47 -20.86
N GLY A 4 -4.50 -0.75 -20.16
CA GLY A 4 -4.87 0.38 -19.31
C GLY A 4 -5.30 0.06 -17.87
N LYS A 5 -4.96 -1.13 -17.35
CA LYS A 5 -5.31 -1.55 -15.97
C LYS A 5 -4.81 -0.58 -14.91
N THR A 6 -3.53 -0.21 -14.98
CA THR A 6 -2.89 0.71 -14.03
C THR A 6 -3.58 2.07 -14.07
N THR A 7 -3.86 2.60 -15.27
CA THR A 7 -4.59 3.87 -15.43
C THR A 7 -6.00 3.80 -14.84
N LEU A 8 -6.74 2.72 -15.07
CA LEU A 8 -8.07 2.55 -14.50
C LEU A 8 -8.00 2.48 -12.96
N ALA A 9 -7.02 1.76 -12.40
CA ALA A 9 -6.82 1.65 -10.97
C ALA A 9 -6.48 3.01 -10.33
N GLU A 10 -5.65 3.83 -10.97
CA GLU A 10 -5.37 5.21 -10.55
C GLU A 10 -6.65 6.06 -10.51
N VAL A 11 -7.47 6.01 -11.57
CA VAL A 11 -8.74 6.76 -11.63
C VAL A 11 -9.71 6.31 -10.54
N VAL A 12 -9.85 5.00 -10.31
CA VAL A 12 -10.73 4.47 -9.25
C VAL A 12 -10.21 4.84 -7.87
N PHE A 13 -8.89 4.81 -7.68
CA PHE A 13 -8.24 5.21 -6.44
C PHE A 13 -8.56 6.67 -6.11
N GLU A 14 -8.32 7.60 -7.04
CA GLU A 14 -8.59 9.03 -6.85
C GLU A 14 -10.07 9.29 -6.52
N ARG A 15 -10.98 8.63 -7.25
CA ARG A 15 -12.43 8.76 -7.00
C ARG A 15 -12.85 8.25 -5.64
N SER A 16 -12.18 7.22 -5.12
CA SER A 16 -12.59 6.54 -3.88
C SER A 16 -11.82 7.02 -2.65
N ARG A 17 -10.62 7.58 -2.82
CA ARG A 17 -9.65 7.91 -1.74
C ARG A 17 -10.24 8.73 -0.60
N HIS A 18 -11.17 9.65 -0.93
CA HIS A 18 -11.83 10.53 0.04
C HIS A 18 -12.66 9.79 1.10
N GLN A 19 -13.06 8.53 0.84
CA GLN A 19 -13.84 7.72 1.77
C GLN A 19 -12.99 6.91 2.75
N PHE A 20 -11.67 7.09 2.73
CA PHE A 20 -10.70 6.29 3.48
C PHE A 20 -9.75 7.21 4.25
N ASP A 21 -9.35 6.81 5.45
CA ASP A 21 -8.41 7.57 6.27
C ASP A 21 -7.02 7.58 5.64
N HIS A 22 -6.58 6.43 5.11
CA HIS A 22 -5.28 6.29 4.43
C HIS A 22 -5.43 5.52 3.13
N GLY A 23 -4.57 5.84 2.17
CA GLY A 23 -4.57 5.14 0.91
C GLY A 23 -3.28 5.37 0.16
N CYS A 24 -2.87 4.35 -0.59
CA CYS A 24 -1.62 4.33 -1.34
C CYS A 24 -1.75 3.40 -2.55
N ILE A 25 -1.07 3.75 -3.62
CA ILE A 25 -0.82 2.88 -4.77
C ILE A 25 0.63 2.40 -4.68
N LEU A 26 0.81 1.09 -4.59
CA LEU A 26 2.11 0.43 -4.67
C LEU A 26 2.29 -0.04 -6.12
N LYS A 27 3.22 0.59 -6.85
CA LYS A 27 3.55 0.25 -8.23
C LYS A 27 4.64 -0.80 -8.31
N ASN A 28 4.67 -1.57 -9.39
CA ASN A 28 5.71 -2.55 -9.71
C ASN A 28 5.97 -3.54 -8.56
N VAL A 29 4.91 -4.07 -7.95
CA VAL A 29 5.01 -4.92 -6.75
C VAL A 29 5.85 -6.15 -7.00
N ARG A 30 5.70 -6.81 -8.16
CA ARG A 30 6.51 -7.96 -8.56
C ARG A 30 7.99 -7.63 -8.55
N GLU A 31 8.39 -6.56 -9.24
CA GLU A 31 9.79 -6.14 -9.34
C GLU A 31 10.39 -5.83 -7.97
N GLU A 32 9.62 -5.17 -7.09
CA GLU A 32 10.06 -4.83 -5.74
C GLU A 32 10.22 -6.08 -4.85
N ILE A 33 9.33 -7.06 -4.99
CA ILE A 33 9.45 -8.36 -4.31
C ILE A 33 10.67 -9.13 -4.83
N GLU A 34 10.91 -9.14 -6.14
CA GLU A 34 12.07 -9.80 -6.75
C GLU A 34 13.39 -9.17 -6.30
N LYS A 35 13.45 -7.85 -6.17
CA LYS A 35 14.67 -7.12 -5.77
C LYS A 35 14.94 -7.17 -4.27
N ASN A 36 13.94 -6.88 -3.45
CA ASN A 36 14.12 -6.60 -2.03
C ASN A 36 13.40 -7.60 -1.11
N GLY A 37 12.55 -8.46 -1.67
CA GLY A 37 11.77 -9.45 -0.93
C GLY A 37 10.45 -8.88 -0.38
N SER A 38 9.46 -9.76 -0.23
CA SER A 38 8.13 -9.39 0.28
C SER A 38 8.14 -8.81 1.70
N ASN A 39 9.06 -9.28 2.55
CA ASN A 39 9.21 -8.77 3.91
C ASN A 39 9.71 -7.32 3.95
N HIS A 40 10.58 -6.95 3.00
CA HIS A 40 11.04 -5.57 2.88
C HIS A 40 9.88 -4.66 2.46
N LEU A 41 9.18 -5.05 1.39
CA LEU A 41 8.02 -4.31 0.88
C LEU A 41 6.95 -4.10 1.97
N ALA A 42 6.64 -5.13 2.74
CA ALA A 42 5.68 -5.03 3.84
C ALA A 42 6.12 -4.03 4.93
N LYS A 43 7.40 -4.07 5.34
CA LYS A 43 7.96 -3.16 6.34
C LYS A 43 7.93 -1.71 5.86
N ASP A 44 8.40 -1.46 4.65
CA ASP A 44 8.41 -0.14 4.03
C ASP A 44 7.00 0.43 3.90
N PHE A 45 6.05 -0.42 3.53
CA PHE A 45 4.65 -0.03 3.41
C PHE A 45 4.05 0.36 4.76
N ILE A 46 4.24 -0.46 5.80
CA ILE A 46 3.76 -0.14 7.15
C ILE A 46 4.42 1.13 7.67
N LYS A 47 5.70 1.37 7.35
CA LYS A 47 6.40 2.60 7.71
C LYS A 47 5.81 3.83 7.00
N ARG A 48 5.44 3.75 5.72
CA ARG A 48 4.77 4.86 5.01
C ARG A 48 3.41 5.20 5.60
N LEU A 49 2.76 4.20 6.16
CA LEU A 49 1.43 4.28 6.74
C LEU A 49 1.44 4.74 8.21
N SER A 50 2.48 4.34 8.95
CA SER A 50 2.72 4.76 10.33
C SER A 50 3.49 6.07 10.34
N ARG A 51 2.90 7.12 10.90
CA ARG A 51 3.63 8.38 11.19
C ARG A 51 4.67 8.22 12.32
N GLU A 52 4.72 7.06 12.97
CA GLU A 52 5.64 6.79 14.06
C GLU A 52 6.94 6.17 13.50
N GLU A 53 8.02 6.94 13.56
CA GLU A 53 9.34 6.52 13.06
C GLU A 53 10.02 5.45 13.94
N ASN A 54 9.55 5.20 15.17
CA ASN A 54 10.33 4.50 16.20
C ASN A 54 9.57 3.41 17.00
N GLY A 55 8.39 2.97 16.56
CA GLY A 55 7.55 2.03 17.30
C GLY A 55 7.44 0.64 16.65
N ASP A 56 7.38 -0.40 17.49
CA ASP A 56 7.12 -1.80 17.12
C ASP A 56 6.16 -1.95 15.92
N LEU A 57 6.65 -2.60 14.87
CA LEU A 57 5.94 -2.79 13.61
C LEU A 57 4.60 -3.50 13.82
N ASP A 58 4.51 -4.43 14.77
CA ASP A 58 3.29 -5.17 15.05
C ASP A 58 2.26 -4.31 15.79
N TYR A 59 2.71 -3.42 16.67
CA TYR A 59 1.86 -2.41 17.29
C TYR A 59 1.31 -1.44 16.23
N ALA A 60 2.18 -0.95 15.35
CA ALA A 60 1.78 -0.06 14.26
C ALA A 60 0.76 -0.73 13.34
N LYS A 61 1.02 -1.96 12.87
CA LYS A 61 0.06 -2.76 12.09
C LYS A 61 -1.28 -2.87 12.81
N LYS A 62 -1.28 -3.31 14.07
CA LYS A 62 -2.51 -3.57 14.81
C LYS A 62 -3.35 -2.29 14.97
N ARG A 63 -2.72 -1.18 15.35
CA ARG A 63 -3.39 0.12 15.51
C ARG A 63 -3.92 0.68 14.19
N MET A 64 -3.18 0.50 13.11
CA MET A 64 -3.61 0.96 11.79
C MET A 64 -4.76 0.14 11.24
N LEU A 65 -4.73 -1.18 11.42
CA LEU A 65 -5.77 -2.09 10.94
C LEU A 65 -7.00 -2.10 11.84
N SER A 66 -6.92 -1.68 13.10
CA SER A 66 -8.04 -1.76 14.05
C SER A 66 -9.02 -0.59 14.01
N HIS A 67 -8.61 0.61 13.57
CA HIS A 67 -9.43 1.83 13.71
C HIS A 67 -9.51 2.71 12.46
N LYS A 68 -8.88 2.31 11.36
CA LYS A 68 -8.82 3.14 10.15
C LYS A 68 -9.34 2.39 8.94
N LYS A 69 -10.08 3.08 8.10
CA LYS A 69 -10.50 2.59 6.78
C LYS A 69 -9.37 2.87 5.79
N LEU A 70 -8.83 1.81 5.17
CA LEU A 70 -7.64 1.86 4.33
C LEU A 70 -7.96 1.46 2.88
N LEU A 71 -7.42 2.18 1.89
CA LEU A 71 -7.54 1.85 0.47
C LEU A 71 -6.17 1.57 -0.14
N PHE A 72 -5.94 0.34 -0.58
CA PHE A 72 -4.67 -0.06 -1.17
C PHE A 72 -4.85 -0.62 -2.57
N VAL A 73 -4.01 -0.14 -3.47
CA VAL A 73 -3.88 -0.67 -4.83
C VAL A 73 -2.49 -1.25 -4.96
N LEU A 74 -2.42 -2.55 -5.23
CA LEU A 74 -1.18 -3.27 -5.53
C LEU A 74 -1.13 -3.46 -7.05
N ASP A 75 -0.26 -2.71 -7.70
CA ASP A 75 -0.06 -2.76 -9.14
C ASP A 75 1.07 -3.73 -9.49
N ASP A 76 0.81 -4.58 -10.48
CA ASP A 76 1.71 -5.60 -10.99
C ASP A 76 2.10 -6.69 -9.95
N VAL A 77 1.16 -7.56 -9.60
CA VAL A 77 1.30 -8.60 -8.56
C VAL A 77 1.37 -10.05 -9.07
N ASP A 78 1.56 -10.29 -10.39
CA ASP A 78 1.54 -11.69 -10.90
C ASP A 78 2.65 -12.56 -10.28
#